data_AF-A0A0H2R8B5-F1
#
_entry.id   AF-A0A0H2R8B5-F1
#
_cell.length_a   1.000
_cell.length_b   1.000
_cell.length_c   1.000
_cell.angle_alpha   90.00
_cell.angle_beta   90.00
_cell.angle_gamma   90.00
#
_symmetry.space_group_name_H-M   'P 1'
#
loop_
_entity.id
_entity.type
_entity.pdbx_description
1 polymer ?
#
loop_
_entity_poly.entity_id
_entity_poly.type
_entity_poly.pdbx_seq_one_letter_code
_entity_poly.pdbx_strand_id
1 'polypeptide(L)'
;MKNLQDLALEFTNTFVDPDLTVFNPFEIPQVRRLSITTTVHFVPDDLSPALRRAIFSSLFFPGVIDLIVKLKASDCGECEDYFDDKYDRDFFFNKEINRIFRHIDQFPLVESFCLDIFAPYSCYEDSIAHLEAYIPLNMLPSLKRIVMKGNRGFDIKEPEHPDEIFYQEEAAVAPRISGDAFPLLDSVTLDLRIYCAAACWIQEYLRRARDRRSWNSSFKLIIGRKNSMGILEGSYLGEKALEWCSDLLNKYKDGGEYEDFND
;
A
#
# COMPACT_ATOMS: atom_id res chain seq x y z
N MET A 1 14.58 -0.41 -26.45
CA MET A 1 14.70 0.86 -25.71
C MET A 1 15.85 0.73 -24.72
N LYS A 2 17.03 1.33 -24.95
CA LYS A 2 18.25 1.03 -24.15
C LYS A 2 18.52 1.96 -22.95
N ASN A 3 17.75 3.04 -22.77
CA ASN A 3 18.07 4.09 -21.78
C ASN A 3 16.92 4.46 -20.82
N LEU A 4 15.83 3.68 -20.77
CA LEU A 4 14.70 3.99 -19.90
C LEU A 4 15.01 3.58 -18.45
N GLN A 5 15.56 4.50 -17.66
CA GLN A 5 15.85 4.29 -16.24
C GLN A 5 14.65 4.63 -15.34
N ASP A 6 13.77 5.49 -15.83
CA ASP A 6 12.60 6.01 -15.13
C ASP A 6 11.34 5.64 -15.89
N LEU A 7 10.39 5.03 -15.21
CA LEU A 7 9.09 4.70 -15.77
C LEU A 7 7.99 5.12 -14.81
N ALA A 8 6.98 5.81 -15.35
CA ALA A 8 5.73 6.08 -14.67
C ALA A 8 4.61 5.36 -15.43
N LEU A 9 3.82 4.57 -14.70
CA LEU A 9 2.63 3.91 -15.19
C LEU A 9 1.43 4.50 -14.46
N GLU A 10 0.46 5.02 -15.21
CA GLU A 10 -0.81 5.51 -14.66
C GLU A 10 -1.94 4.71 -15.29
N PHE A 11 -2.71 4.05 -14.43
CA PHE A 11 -3.85 3.24 -14.83
C PHE A 11 -5.13 4.00 -14.51
N THR A 12 -5.75 4.54 -15.56
CA THR A 12 -7.11 5.08 -15.49
C THR A 12 -8.11 3.99 -15.85
N ASN A 13 -9.40 4.26 -15.63
CA ASN A 13 -10.43 3.27 -15.89
C ASN A 13 -10.68 3.02 -17.37
N THR A 14 -11.19 1.82 -17.64
CA THR A 14 -11.84 1.48 -18.89
C THR A 14 -13.26 0.98 -18.60
N PHE A 15 -14.24 1.58 -19.27
CA PHE A 15 -15.63 1.14 -19.26
C PHE A 15 -15.98 0.30 -20.50
N VAL A 16 -14.99 0.02 -21.34
CA VAL A 16 -15.16 -0.78 -22.56
C VAL A 16 -14.80 -2.21 -22.24
N ASP A 17 -15.72 -3.13 -22.56
CA ASP A 17 -15.58 -4.59 -22.47
C ASP A 17 -14.37 -5.06 -23.29
N PRO A 18 -13.23 -5.36 -22.64
CA PRO A 18 -12.13 -5.99 -23.32
C PRO A 18 -12.31 -7.50 -23.18
N ASP A 19 -12.35 -8.22 -24.30
CA ASP A 19 -11.96 -9.64 -24.27
C ASP A 19 -10.63 -9.72 -23.49
N LEU A 20 -10.66 -10.26 -22.27
CA LEU A 20 -9.54 -10.26 -21.34
C LEU A 20 -8.42 -11.14 -21.91
N THR A 21 -7.52 -10.53 -22.68
CA THR A 21 -6.34 -11.19 -23.20
C THR A 21 -5.30 -11.36 -22.11
N VAL A 22 -4.86 -12.61 -21.90
CA VAL A 22 -3.68 -12.92 -21.10
C VAL A 22 -2.44 -12.50 -21.90
N PHE A 23 -1.62 -11.62 -21.32
CA PHE A 23 -0.39 -11.18 -21.95
C PHE A 23 0.74 -12.18 -21.67
N ASN A 24 1.70 -12.27 -22.59
CA ASN A 24 2.93 -13.01 -22.31
C ASN A 24 3.79 -12.24 -21.30
N PRO A 25 4.56 -12.93 -20.45
CA PRO A 25 5.52 -12.28 -19.56
C PRO A 25 6.46 -11.34 -20.33
N PHE A 26 6.62 -10.14 -19.80
CA PHE A 26 7.42 -9.07 -20.38
C PHE A 26 8.29 -8.42 -19.31
N GLU A 27 9.60 -8.53 -19.49
CA GLU A 27 10.60 -7.99 -18.58
C GLU A 27 11.13 -6.64 -19.05
N ILE A 28 11.24 -5.70 -18.12
CA ILE A 28 11.80 -4.36 -18.35
C ILE A 28 12.99 -4.13 -17.40
N PRO A 29 14.14 -4.78 -17.65
CA PRO A 29 15.26 -4.83 -16.70
C PRO A 29 16.02 -3.51 -16.54
N GLN A 30 15.92 -2.59 -17.49
CA GLN A 30 16.65 -1.31 -17.46
C GLN A 30 16.05 -0.26 -16.50
N VAL A 31 14.79 -0.42 -16.09
CA VAL A 31 14.11 0.55 -15.21
C VAL A 31 14.68 0.41 -13.80
N ARG A 32 15.11 1.53 -13.22
CA ARG A 32 15.63 1.62 -11.84
C ARG A 32 14.63 2.26 -10.91
N ARG A 33 13.84 3.21 -11.40
CA ARG A 33 12.80 3.91 -10.64
C ARG A 33 11.46 3.74 -11.34
N LEU A 34 10.51 3.15 -10.61
CA LEU A 34 9.17 2.87 -11.11
C LEU A 34 8.14 3.59 -10.25
N SER A 35 7.26 4.37 -10.87
CA SER A 35 6.08 4.93 -10.23
C SER A 35 4.84 4.30 -10.84
N ILE A 36 4.00 3.68 -10.03
CA ILE A 36 2.70 3.13 -10.41
C ILE A 36 1.63 3.99 -9.76
N THR A 37 0.68 4.47 -10.53
CA THR A 37 -0.51 5.17 -10.02
C THR A 37 -1.75 4.39 -10.45
N THR A 38 -2.57 3.99 -9.48
CA THR A 38 -3.88 3.37 -9.74
C THR A 38 -4.97 4.11 -8.98
N THR A 39 -6.19 4.00 -9.48
CA THR A 39 -7.38 4.56 -8.82
C THR A 39 -8.33 3.42 -8.44
N VAL A 40 -8.71 3.33 -7.16
CA VAL A 40 -9.75 2.44 -6.65
C VAL A 40 -11.11 3.07 -6.91
N HIS A 41 -11.99 2.32 -7.56
CA HIS A 41 -13.36 2.71 -7.85
C HIS A 41 -14.34 1.75 -7.20
N PHE A 42 -15.54 2.24 -6.92
CA PHE A 42 -16.65 1.49 -6.32
C PHE A 42 -17.67 1.01 -7.38
N VAL A 43 -17.49 1.35 -8.65
CA VAL A 43 -18.48 1.06 -9.70
C VAL A 43 -18.58 -0.45 -9.94
N PRO A 44 -19.76 -1.08 -9.76
CA PRO A 44 -19.92 -2.54 -9.88
C PRO A 44 -19.52 -3.12 -11.25
N ASP A 45 -19.69 -2.34 -12.32
CA ASP A 45 -19.38 -2.76 -13.70
C ASP A 45 -17.96 -2.36 -14.15
N ASP A 46 -17.08 -1.98 -13.22
CA ASP A 46 -15.69 -1.62 -13.54
C ASP A 46 -14.85 -2.88 -13.79
N LEU A 47 -14.44 -3.10 -15.05
CA LEU A 47 -13.54 -4.18 -15.47
C LEU A 47 -12.05 -3.80 -15.35
N SER A 48 -11.73 -2.56 -15.02
CA SER A 48 -10.35 -2.09 -14.79
C SER A 48 -9.57 -2.95 -13.80
N PRO A 49 -10.15 -3.47 -12.70
CA PRO A 49 -9.47 -4.38 -11.79
C PRO A 49 -8.95 -5.64 -12.48
N ALA A 50 -9.77 -6.30 -13.31
CA ALA A 50 -9.38 -7.51 -14.04
C ALA A 50 -8.29 -7.22 -15.09
N LEU A 51 -8.42 -6.10 -15.82
CA LEU A 51 -7.40 -5.68 -16.78
C LEU A 51 -6.05 -5.38 -16.10
N ARG A 52 -6.06 -4.62 -14.98
CA ARG A 52 -4.85 -4.34 -14.20
C ARG A 52 -4.21 -5.63 -13.72
N ARG A 53 -5.01 -6.58 -13.23
CA ARG A 53 -4.51 -7.90 -12.82
C ARG A 53 -3.85 -8.64 -13.97
N ALA A 54 -4.45 -8.66 -15.17
CA ALA A 54 -3.88 -9.29 -16.35
C ALA A 54 -2.55 -8.65 -16.77
N ILE A 55 -2.50 -7.31 -16.76
CA ILE A 55 -1.29 -6.55 -17.08
C ILE A 55 -0.18 -6.84 -16.07
N PHE A 56 -0.44 -6.71 -14.76
CA PHE A 56 0.58 -6.93 -13.74
C PHE A 56 1.00 -8.39 -13.63
N SER A 57 0.15 -9.36 -13.95
CA SER A 57 0.57 -10.77 -14.02
C SER A 57 1.59 -11.04 -15.14
N SER A 58 1.80 -10.07 -16.02
CA SER A 58 2.69 -10.19 -17.18
C SER A 58 3.85 -9.19 -17.15
N LEU A 59 3.85 -8.20 -16.25
CA LEU A 59 4.91 -7.19 -16.16
C LEU A 59 5.91 -7.51 -15.06
N PHE A 60 7.18 -7.57 -15.44
CA PHE A 60 8.30 -7.86 -14.55
C PHE A 60 9.35 -6.75 -14.62
N PHE A 61 9.81 -6.31 -13.46
CA PHE A 61 10.72 -5.18 -13.30
C PHE A 61 11.96 -5.57 -12.48
N PRO A 62 12.78 -6.52 -12.98
CA PRO A 62 13.86 -7.09 -12.19
C PRO A 62 14.96 -6.08 -11.83
N GLY A 63 15.05 -4.95 -12.52
CA GLY A 63 16.05 -3.90 -12.28
C GLY A 63 15.64 -2.80 -11.30
N VAL A 64 14.38 -2.74 -10.86
CA VAL A 64 13.86 -1.63 -10.05
C VAL A 64 14.44 -1.67 -8.65
N ILE A 65 14.91 -0.51 -8.20
CA ILE A 65 15.49 -0.28 -6.87
C ILE A 65 14.54 0.62 -6.06
N ASP A 66 13.95 1.62 -6.70
CA ASP A 66 12.97 2.53 -6.07
C ASP A 66 11.58 2.31 -6.69
N LEU A 67 10.63 1.86 -5.87
CA LEU A 67 9.24 1.63 -6.25
C LEU A 67 8.32 2.60 -5.52
N ILE A 68 7.53 3.35 -6.27
CA ILE A 68 6.50 4.26 -5.74
C ILE A 68 5.15 3.75 -6.21
N VAL A 69 4.25 3.43 -5.29
CA VAL A 69 2.87 3.05 -5.57
C VAL A 69 1.94 4.12 -4.99
N LYS A 70 1.18 4.75 -5.87
CA LYS A 70 0.18 5.77 -5.54
C LYS A 70 -1.21 5.19 -5.75
N LEU A 71 -1.98 5.09 -4.69
CA LEU A 71 -3.36 4.60 -4.74
C LEU A 71 -4.30 5.75 -4.46
N LYS A 72 -5.18 6.07 -5.40
CA LYS A 72 -6.19 7.12 -5.23
C LYS A 72 -7.56 6.47 -5.11
N ALA A 73 -8.40 6.87 -4.19
CA ALA A 73 -9.83 6.58 -4.31
C ALA A 73 -10.46 7.61 -5.26
N SER A 74 -11.36 7.15 -6.13
CA SER A 74 -12.10 8.05 -7.01
C SER A 74 -13.11 8.87 -6.25
N ASP A 75 -13.25 10.14 -6.63
CA ASP A 75 -14.36 10.96 -6.17
C ASP A 75 -15.66 10.34 -6.68
N CYS A 76 -16.63 10.11 -5.79
CA CYS A 76 -17.96 9.62 -6.16
C CYS A 76 -18.72 10.77 -6.81
N GLY A 77 -18.41 11.08 -8.07
CA GLY A 77 -19.23 11.98 -8.86
C GLY A 77 -20.62 11.39 -9.06
N GLU A 78 -21.64 12.13 -8.63
CA GLU A 78 -23.03 12.02 -9.12
C GLU A 78 -23.78 10.70 -8.84
N CYS A 79 -23.87 10.28 -7.58
CA CYS A 79 -24.93 9.33 -7.19
C CYS A 79 -25.67 9.84 -5.97
N GLU A 80 -26.36 10.97 -6.13
CA GLU A 80 -27.20 11.55 -5.07
C GLU A 80 -28.58 10.88 -4.97
N ASP A 81 -29.01 10.07 -5.94
CA ASP A 81 -30.44 9.71 -6.04
C ASP A 81 -30.81 8.23 -5.79
N TYR A 82 -29.86 7.29 -5.60
CA TYR A 82 -30.20 5.85 -5.59
C TYR A 82 -29.57 4.97 -4.50
N PHE A 83 -28.94 5.53 -3.48
CA PHE A 83 -28.30 4.69 -2.45
C PHE A 83 -29.14 4.57 -1.19
N ASP A 84 -29.85 3.44 -1.12
CA ASP A 84 -30.29 2.76 0.10
C ASP A 84 -29.12 2.74 1.11
N ASP A 85 -29.39 2.93 2.41
CA ASP A 85 -28.45 3.06 3.56
C ASP A 85 -27.54 1.83 3.80
N LYS A 86 -27.35 0.98 2.79
CA LYS A 86 -26.80 -0.38 2.90
C LYS A 86 -25.48 -0.62 2.20
N TYR A 87 -24.93 0.37 1.50
CA TYR A 87 -23.64 0.24 0.85
C TYR A 87 -22.57 0.92 1.69
N ASP A 88 -21.98 0.15 2.60
CA ASP A 88 -20.71 0.52 3.26
C ASP A 88 -19.68 0.80 2.14
N ARG A 89 -19.25 2.06 2.04
CA ARG A 89 -18.31 2.52 1.00
C ARG A 89 -16.88 2.15 1.41
N ASP A 90 -16.58 0.87 1.39
CA ASP A 90 -15.26 0.36 1.74
C ASP A 90 -14.28 0.50 0.57
N PHE A 91 -13.20 1.25 0.77
CA PHE A 91 -12.11 1.35 -0.19
C PHE A 91 -11.05 0.30 0.11
N PHE A 92 -11.12 -0.80 -0.63
CA PHE A 92 -10.21 -1.92 -0.50
C PHE A 92 -8.88 -1.69 -1.27
N PHE A 93 -8.03 -0.81 -0.76
CA PHE A 93 -6.69 -0.56 -1.33
C PHE A 93 -5.81 -1.81 -1.31
N ASN A 94 -6.02 -2.68 -0.32
CA ASN A 94 -5.40 -4.00 -0.21
C ASN A 94 -5.58 -4.84 -1.49
N LYS A 95 -6.76 -4.77 -2.14
CA LYS A 95 -7.01 -5.48 -3.40
C LYS A 95 -6.15 -4.96 -4.55
N GLU A 96 -5.96 -3.64 -4.64
CA GLU A 96 -5.07 -3.07 -5.66
C GLU A 96 -3.61 -3.45 -5.43
N ILE A 97 -3.15 -3.50 -4.18
CA ILE A 97 -1.82 -4.00 -3.85
C ILE A 97 -1.66 -5.45 -4.33
N ASN A 98 -2.62 -6.33 -4.07
CA ASN A 98 -2.55 -7.72 -4.54
C ASN A 98 -2.58 -7.85 -6.07
N ARG A 99 -3.19 -6.89 -6.77
CA ARG A 99 -3.14 -6.81 -8.25
C ARG A 99 -1.78 -6.38 -8.76
N ILE A 100 -1.09 -5.47 -8.07
CA ILE A 100 0.26 -5.01 -8.46
C ILE A 100 1.31 -6.08 -8.15
N PHE A 101 1.25 -6.68 -6.95
CA PHE A 101 2.23 -7.64 -6.43
C PHE A 101 1.74 -9.09 -6.60
N ARG A 102 1.83 -9.58 -7.83
CA ARG A 102 1.37 -10.90 -8.29
C ARG A 102 2.42 -12.00 -8.17
N HIS A 103 3.68 -11.71 -8.50
CA HIS A 103 4.74 -12.72 -8.54
C HIS A 103 5.98 -12.25 -7.79
N ILE A 104 6.59 -13.17 -7.05
CA ILE A 104 7.75 -12.92 -6.17
C ILE A 104 8.95 -12.30 -6.93
N ASP A 105 9.06 -12.58 -8.22
CA ASP A 105 10.12 -12.15 -9.13
C ASP A 105 9.79 -10.87 -9.92
N GLN A 106 8.65 -10.22 -9.65
CA GLN A 106 8.34 -8.93 -10.29
C GLN A 106 9.28 -7.80 -9.83
N PHE A 107 9.65 -7.79 -8.55
CA PHE A 107 10.36 -6.69 -7.89
C PHE A 107 11.54 -7.15 -7.00
N PRO A 108 12.44 -8.05 -7.48
CA PRO A 108 13.44 -8.71 -6.64
C PRO A 108 14.47 -7.76 -6.04
N LEU A 109 14.78 -6.64 -6.71
CA LEU A 109 15.84 -5.70 -6.32
C LEU A 109 15.33 -4.42 -5.63
N VAL A 110 14.03 -4.32 -5.34
CA VAL A 110 13.48 -3.12 -4.69
C VAL A 110 14.09 -2.96 -3.31
N GLU A 111 14.81 -1.85 -3.10
CA GLU A 111 15.38 -1.47 -1.82
C GLU A 111 14.56 -0.39 -1.12
N SER A 112 13.83 0.42 -1.88
CA SER A 112 13.00 1.51 -1.38
C SER A 112 11.58 1.42 -1.92
N PHE A 113 10.61 1.30 -1.02
CA PHE A 113 9.19 1.24 -1.35
C PHE A 113 8.44 2.44 -0.75
N CYS A 114 7.75 3.20 -1.58
CA CYS A 114 6.84 4.26 -1.14
C CYS A 114 5.41 3.86 -1.46
N LEU A 115 4.54 3.85 -0.46
CA LEU A 115 3.10 3.66 -0.59
C LEU A 115 2.41 4.98 -0.24
N ASP A 116 1.73 5.58 -1.21
CA ASP A 116 1.07 6.88 -1.10
C ASP A 116 -0.43 6.71 -1.38
N ILE A 117 -1.24 6.79 -0.33
CA ILE A 117 -2.68 6.54 -0.41
C ILE A 117 -3.45 7.84 -0.21
N PHE A 118 -4.27 8.17 -1.19
CA PHE A 118 -5.14 9.35 -1.15
C PHE A 118 -6.60 8.94 -1.24
N ALA A 119 -7.40 9.31 -0.24
CA ALA A 119 -8.85 9.15 -0.27
C ALA A 119 -9.55 10.50 -0.13
N PRO A 120 -10.51 10.86 -1.01
CA PRO A 120 -11.15 12.17 -0.99
C PRO A 120 -11.96 12.40 0.30
N TYR A 121 -12.18 13.68 0.61
CA TYR A 121 -12.91 14.09 1.82
C TYR A 121 -14.44 13.99 1.70
N SER A 122 -14.94 13.90 0.46
CA SER A 122 -16.33 14.14 0.05
C SER A 122 -17.32 13.01 0.32
N CYS A 123 -16.89 11.82 0.70
CA CYS A 123 -17.81 10.72 1.04
C CYS A 123 -18.16 10.76 2.54
N TYR A 124 -18.85 11.84 2.93
CA TYR A 124 -19.49 12.12 4.23
C TYR A 124 -18.58 12.04 5.46
N GLU A 125 -18.85 12.88 6.45
CA GLU A 125 -18.11 12.95 7.72
C GLU A 125 -18.33 11.71 8.62
N ASP A 126 -18.73 10.59 8.04
CA ASP A 126 -18.99 9.35 8.75
C ASP A 126 -17.71 8.51 8.85
N SER A 127 -17.37 8.22 10.09
CA SER A 127 -16.29 7.37 10.58
C SER A 127 -16.39 5.89 10.18
N ILE A 128 -17.19 5.55 9.16
CA ILE A 128 -17.63 4.18 8.87
C ILE A 128 -16.86 3.53 7.71
N ALA A 129 -16.30 4.30 6.77
CA ALA A 129 -15.60 3.72 5.62
C ALA A 129 -14.35 2.93 6.06
N HIS A 130 -14.35 1.61 5.83
CA HIS A 130 -13.19 0.76 6.11
C HIS A 130 -12.13 1.00 5.04
N LEU A 131 -10.97 1.51 5.46
CA LEU A 131 -9.83 1.75 4.57
C LEU A 131 -8.70 0.80 4.96
N GLU A 132 -8.44 -0.21 4.15
CA GLU A 132 -7.40 -1.22 4.40
C GLU A 132 -6.37 -1.25 3.28
N ALA A 133 -5.10 -1.29 3.64
CA ALA A 133 -3.97 -1.41 2.72
C ALA A 133 -3.01 -2.53 3.15
N TYR A 134 -2.39 -3.17 2.15
CA TYR A 134 -1.36 -4.16 2.40
C TYR A 134 0.04 -3.63 2.13
N ILE A 135 1.00 -4.10 2.93
CA ILE A 135 2.43 -3.96 2.67
C ILE A 135 2.95 -5.35 2.26
N PRO A 136 3.40 -5.56 1.02
CA PRO A 136 3.75 -6.88 0.51
C PRO A 136 5.21 -7.25 0.82
N LEU A 137 5.59 -7.31 2.10
CA LEU A 137 7.00 -7.58 2.48
C LEU A 137 7.50 -8.92 1.92
N ASN A 138 6.62 -9.92 1.90
CA ASN A 138 6.92 -11.27 1.42
C ASN A 138 7.25 -11.33 -0.09
N MET A 139 6.97 -10.26 -0.83
CA MET A 139 7.25 -10.11 -2.26
C MET A 139 8.50 -9.25 -2.54
N LEU A 140 9.11 -8.66 -1.52
CA LEU A 140 10.15 -7.65 -1.65
C LEU A 140 11.40 -8.05 -0.85
N PRO A 141 12.17 -9.04 -1.32
CA PRO A 141 13.25 -9.63 -0.53
C PRO A 141 14.42 -8.68 -0.24
N SER A 142 14.65 -7.69 -1.10
CA SER A 142 15.75 -6.72 -0.97
C SER A 142 15.36 -5.43 -0.23
N LEU A 143 14.13 -5.35 0.28
CA LEU A 143 13.58 -4.12 0.81
C LEU A 143 14.34 -3.65 2.06
N LYS A 144 14.70 -2.37 2.09
CA LYS A 144 15.39 -1.73 3.21
C LYS A 144 14.61 -0.55 3.75
N ARG A 145 13.89 0.17 2.90
CA ARG A 145 13.23 1.43 3.29
C ARG A 145 11.77 1.43 2.86
N ILE A 146 10.89 1.81 3.79
CA ILE A 146 9.47 2.02 3.53
C ILE A 146 9.11 3.47 3.82
N VAL A 147 8.34 4.09 2.93
CA VAL A 147 7.72 5.39 3.15
C VAL A 147 6.22 5.21 2.97
N MET A 148 5.45 5.49 4.02
CA MET A 148 3.99 5.49 3.97
C MET A 148 3.50 6.92 3.99
N LYS A 149 2.69 7.28 3.00
CA LYS A 149 2.05 8.58 2.88
C LYS A 149 0.55 8.41 2.78
N GLY A 150 -0.20 9.33 3.38
CA GLY A 150 -1.63 9.35 3.18
C GLY A 150 -2.36 10.41 3.99
N ASN A 151 -3.53 10.79 3.49
CA ASN A 151 -4.35 11.85 4.06
C ASN A 151 -5.42 11.36 5.06
N ARG A 152 -5.57 10.05 5.23
CA ARG A 152 -6.50 9.39 6.16
C ARG A 152 -5.77 8.35 7.04
N GLY A 153 -6.49 7.79 8.01
CA GLY A 153 -6.07 6.56 8.70
C GLY A 153 -6.48 5.34 7.90
N PHE A 154 -5.62 4.33 7.87
CA PHE A 154 -5.85 3.07 7.15
C PHE A 154 -5.38 1.92 8.03
N ASP A 155 -6.11 0.81 8.02
CA ASP A 155 -5.59 -0.44 8.55
C ASP A 155 -4.47 -0.97 7.65
N ILE A 156 -3.42 -1.49 8.28
CA ILE A 156 -2.21 -1.94 7.59
C ILE A 156 -1.95 -3.39 7.98
N LYS A 157 -1.87 -4.26 6.97
CA LYS A 157 -1.64 -5.71 7.15
C LYS A 157 -0.68 -6.24 6.08
N GLU A 158 -0.21 -7.47 6.25
CA GLU A 158 0.45 -8.22 5.18
C GLU A 158 -0.62 -8.90 4.29
N PRO A 159 -0.37 -9.09 2.99
CA PRO A 159 -1.27 -9.84 2.13
C PRO A 159 -1.51 -11.28 2.61
N GLU A 160 -2.77 -11.69 2.65
CA GLU A 160 -3.17 -13.07 2.93
C GLU A 160 -2.89 -14.02 1.74
N HIS A 161 -2.86 -15.33 2.00
CA HIS A 161 -2.77 -16.36 0.97
C HIS A 161 -3.69 -17.55 1.30
N PRO A 162 -4.57 -17.99 0.38
CA PRO A 162 -4.82 -17.45 -0.96
C PRO A 162 -5.45 -16.05 -0.96
N ASP A 163 -5.35 -15.32 -2.07
CA ASP A 163 -6.13 -14.08 -2.24
C ASP A 163 -7.62 -14.43 -2.08
N GLU A 164 -8.33 -13.81 -1.13
CA GLU A 164 -9.71 -14.19 -0.77
C GLU A 164 -10.74 -14.04 -1.91
N ILE A 165 -10.38 -13.41 -3.03
CA ILE A 165 -11.36 -13.01 -4.04
C ILE A 165 -11.00 -13.59 -5.41
N PHE A 166 -11.71 -14.66 -5.75
CA PHE A 166 -11.78 -15.22 -7.08
C PHE A 166 -12.89 -14.51 -7.86
N TYR A 167 -12.52 -13.76 -8.90
CA TYR A 167 -13.46 -13.24 -9.88
C TYR A 167 -13.48 -14.18 -11.08
N GLN A 168 -14.66 -14.55 -11.55
CA GLN A 168 -14.80 -15.50 -12.66
C GLN A 168 -14.19 -14.95 -13.96
N GLU A 169 -14.27 -13.63 -14.14
CA GLU A 169 -13.67 -12.86 -15.22
C GLU A 169 -12.13 -12.96 -15.20
N GLU A 170 -11.53 -13.23 -14.04
CA GLU A 170 -10.09 -13.35 -13.85
C GLU A 170 -9.58 -14.80 -13.92
N ALA A 171 -10.46 -15.77 -14.21
CA ALA A 171 -10.11 -17.20 -14.21
C ALA A 171 -9.00 -17.56 -15.21
N ALA A 172 -8.86 -16.78 -16.29
CA ALA A 172 -7.81 -16.97 -17.29
C ALA A 172 -6.44 -16.42 -16.85
N VAL A 173 -6.39 -15.55 -15.82
CA VAL A 173 -5.16 -14.90 -15.36
C VAL A 173 -4.43 -15.81 -14.37
N ALA A 174 -3.12 -15.96 -14.56
CA ALA A 174 -2.27 -16.76 -13.68
C ALA A 174 -2.48 -16.40 -12.20
N PRO A 175 -2.51 -17.39 -11.28
CA PRO A 175 -2.69 -17.14 -9.86
C PRO A 175 -1.51 -16.35 -9.27
N ARG A 176 -1.77 -15.67 -8.15
CA ARG A 176 -0.73 -14.97 -7.39
C ARG A 176 0.25 -15.98 -6.81
N ILE A 177 1.54 -15.73 -7.00
CA ILE A 177 2.63 -16.54 -6.45
C ILE A 177 3.30 -15.70 -5.38
N SER A 178 2.85 -15.91 -4.14
CA SER A 178 3.41 -15.25 -2.96
C SER A 178 4.79 -15.79 -2.61
N GLY A 179 5.71 -14.92 -2.21
CA GLY A 179 6.98 -15.31 -1.60
C GLY A 179 6.88 -15.53 -0.10
N ASP A 180 8.02 -15.86 0.51
CA ASP A 180 8.22 -16.07 1.94
C ASP A 180 9.23 -15.09 2.55
N ALA A 181 9.54 -14.01 1.83
CA ALA A 181 10.56 -13.05 2.22
C ALA A 181 10.22 -12.37 3.56
N PHE A 182 11.28 -12.02 4.30
CA PHE A 182 11.19 -11.16 5.47
C PHE A 182 12.37 -10.18 5.43
N PRO A 183 12.23 -9.10 4.64
CA PRO A 183 13.31 -8.13 4.46
C PRO A 183 13.68 -7.47 5.78
N LEU A 184 14.97 -7.20 5.97
CA LEU A 184 15.48 -6.47 7.12
C LEU A 184 15.48 -4.97 6.81
N LEU A 185 14.45 -4.30 7.28
CA LEU A 185 14.29 -2.85 7.12
C LEU A 185 15.38 -2.09 7.89
N ASP A 186 15.96 -1.10 7.21
CA ASP A 186 16.81 -0.05 7.77
C ASP A 186 15.97 1.12 8.28
N SER A 187 14.86 1.43 7.60
CA SER A 187 13.99 2.54 8.04
C SER A 187 12.55 2.45 7.58
N VAL A 188 11.65 3.00 8.39
CA VAL A 188 10.25 3.27 8.04
C VAL A 188 9.97 4.75 8.26
N THR A 189 9.39 5.41 7.27
CA THR A 189 8.91 6.80 7.36
C THR A 189 7.40 6.81 7.31
N LEU A 190 6.76 7.46 8.30
CA LEU A 190 5.32 7.66 8.37
C LEU A 190 4.98 9.12 8.13
N ASP A 191 4.29 9.41 7.04
CA ASP A 191 3.70 10.71 6.69
C ASP A 191 2.18 10.52 6.55
N LEU A 192 1.56 10.15 7.66
CA LEU A 192 0.16 9.76 7.77
C LEU A 192 -0.58 10.72 8.71
N ARG A 193 -1.87 10.91 8.50
CA ARG A 193 -2.71 11.67 9.43
C ARG A 193 -2.91 10.94 10.77
N ILE A 194 -3.09 9.62 10.73
CA ILE A 194 -3.30 8.77 11.90
C ILE A 194 -2.26 7.64 11.87
N TYR A 195 -1.55 7.46 12.98
CA TYR A 195 -0.42 6.52 13.05
C TYR A 195 -0.73 5.19 13.73
N CYS A 196 -1.89 5.02 14.38
CA CYS A 196 -2.17 3.85 15.24
C CYS A 196 -1.99 2.51 14.52
N ALA A 197 -2.62 2.33 13.36
CA ALA A 197 -2.48 1.13 12.55
C ALA A 197 -1.04 0.90 12.08
N ALA A 198 -0.35 1.95 11.62
CA ALA A 198 1.05 1.86 11.21
C ALA A 198 1.97 1.51 12.38
N ALA A 199 1.75 2.06 13.57
CA ALA A 199 2.50 1.73 14.77
C ALA A 199 2.25 0.29 15.23
N CYS A 200 1.02 -0.21 15.11
CA CYS A 200 0.68 -1.60 15.35
C CYS A 200 1.47 -2.53 14.42
N TRP A 201 1.41 -2.27 13.11
CA TRP A 201 2.14 -3.04 12.10
C TRP A 201 3.66 -2.98 12.31
N ILE A 202 4.25 -1.79 12.57
CA ILE A 202 5.69 -1.66 12.86
C ILE A 202 6.06 -2.44 14.12
N GLN A 203 5.26 -2.34 15.19
CA GLN A 203 5.52 -3.05 16.45
C GLN A 203 5.54 -4.57 16.21
N GLU A 204 4.59 -5.09 15.43
CA GLU A 204 4.56 -6.50 15.06
C GLU A 204 5.79 -6.90 14.23
N TYR A 205 6.12 -6.13 13.19
CA TYR A 205 7.30 -6.36 12.35
C TYR A 205 8.59 -6.40 13.21
N LEU A 206 8.77 -5.42 14.09
CA LEU A 206 9.94 -5.31 14.97
C LEU A 206 10.04 -6.49 15.94
N ARG A 207 8.92 -6.92 16.54
CA ARG A 207 8.88 -8.13 17.38
C ARG A 207 9.28 -9.37 16.59
N ARG A 208 8.72 -9.57 15.39
CA ARG A 208 9.06 -10.70 14.52
C ARG A 208 10.54 -10.69 14.10
N ALA A 209 11.11 -9.52 13.82
CA ALA A 209 12.53 -9.37 13.49
C ALA A 209 13.43 -9.77 14.67
N ARG A 210 13.03 -9.40 15.90
CA ARG A 210 13.71 -9.80 17.14
C ARG A 210 13.64 -11.31 17.36
N ASP A 211 12.46 -11.92 17.20
CA ASP A 211 12.25 -13.36 17.37
C ASP A 211 13.10 -14.18 16.38
N ARG A 212 13.28 -13.66 15.16
CA ARG A 212 14.14 -14.24 14.12
C ARG A 212 15.64 -14.01 14.36
N ARG A 213 16.03 -13.30 15.43
CA ARG A 213 17.42 -12.85 15.70
C ARG A 213 18.02 -11.99 14.59
N SER A 214 17.17 -11.37 13.78
CA SER A 214 17.56 -10.49 12.68
C SER A 214 17.28 -9.03 13.02
N TRP A 215 17.35 -8.68 14.31
CA TRP A 215 17.12 -7.34 14.78
C TRP A 215 18.18 -6.38 14.25
N ASN A 216 17.74 -5.34 13.55
CA ASN A 216 18.61 -4.25 13.11
C ASN A 216 18.61 -3.15 14.18
N SER A 217 19.67 -3.09 15.00
CA SER A 217 19.81 -2.03 16.01
C SER A 217 19.89 -0.63 15.40
N SER A 218 20.22 -0.53 14.11
CA SER A 218 20.27 0.71 13.36
C SER A 218 18.95 1.07 12.67
N PHE A 219 17.89 0.27 12.88
CA PHE A 219 16.54 0.57 12.39
C PHE A 219 16.11 1.98 12.81
N LYS A 220 15.58 2.75 11.87
CA LYS A 220 15.13 4.12 12.09
C LYS A 220 13.66 4.29 11.74
N LEU A 221 12.86 4.67 12.72
CA LEU A 221 11.49 5.13 12.51
C LEU A 221 11.47 6.65 12.40
N ILE A 222 10.96 7.17 11.30
CA ILE A 222 10.82 8.60 11.03
C ILE A 222 9.32 8.92 10.99
N ILE A 223 8.91 9.95 11.73
CA ILE A 223 7.51 10.40 11.78
C ILE A 223 7.48 11.82 11.22
N GLY A 224 6.90 11.98 10.03
CA GLY A 224 6.58 13.28 9.47
C GLY A 224 5.26 13.76 10.04
N ARG A 225 5.29 14.86 10.79
CA ARG A 225 4.09 15.54 11.30
C ARG A 225 3.92 16.85 10.56
N LYS A 226 2.77 17.06 9.94
CA LYS A 226 2.41 18.37 9.38
C LYS A 226 1.76 19.21 10.48
N ASN A 227 2.33 20.38 10.78
CA ASN A 227 1.71 21.39 11.65
C ASN A 227 1.57 22.73 10.89
N SER A 228 0.91 23.71 11.52
CA SER A 228 0.71 25.05 10.97
C SER A 228 2.02 25.79 10.60
N MET A 229 3.17 25.36 11.14
CA MET A 229 4.48 25.96 10.89
C MET A 229 5.38 25.16 9.92
N GLY A 230 4.94 24.01 9.42
CA GLY A 230 5.70 23.17 8.49
C GLY A 230 5.65 21.68 8.82
N ILE A 231 6.67 20.93 8.41
CA ILE A 231 6.81 19.51 8.72
C ILE A 231 7.76 19.37 9.90
N LEU A 232 7.25 18.92 11.05
CA LEU A 232 8.05 18.50 12.19
C LEU A 232 8.39 17.02 12.03
N GLU A 233 9.67 16.71 11.88
CA GLU A 233 10.15 15.32 11.79
C GLU A 233 10.63 14.82 13.16
N GLY A 234 9.99 13.76 13.66
CA GLY A 234 10.48 12.96 14.78
C GLY A 234 11.28 11.76 14.28
N SER A 235 12.34 11.36 14.99
CA SER A 235 13.13 10.17 14.64
C SER A 235 13.42 9.32 15.87
N TYR A 236 13.19 8.02 15.76
CA TYR A 236 13.38 7.02 16.80
C TYR A 236 14.29 5.90 16.28
N LEU A 237 15.34 5.54 17.03
CA LEU A 237 16.34 4.56 16.62
C LEU A 237 16.22 3.28 17.45
N GLY A 238 16.30 2.12 16.78
CA GLY A 238 16.30 0.80 17.40
C GLY A 238 15.13 0.60 18.37
N GLU A 239 15.44 0.26 19.62
CA GLU A 239 14.44 0.01 20.66
C GLU A 239 13.53 1.21 20.93
N LYS A 240 14.00 2.44 20.74
CA LYS A 240 13.16 3.64 20.90
C LYS A 240 12.00 3.68 19.91
N ALA A 241 12.14 3.06 18.74
CA ALA A 241 11.03 2.95 17.79
C ALA A 241 9.94 2.01 18.32
N LEU A 242 10.34 0.91 18.99
CA LEU A 242 9.42 -0.03 19.61
C LEU A 242 8.72 0.57 20.84
N GLU A 243 9.46 1.31 21.66
CA GLU A 243 8.93 2.10 22.78
C GLU A 243 7.88 3.09 22.27
N TRP A 244 8.22 3.88 21.24
CA TRP A 244 7.28 4.83 20.64
C TRP A 244 5.99 4.16 20.15
N CYS A 245 6.10 3.02 19.46
CA CYS A 245 4.91 2.29 19.01
C CYS A 245 4.06 1.82 20.20
N SER A 246 4.70 1.33 21.26
CA SER A 246 4.01 0.83 22.46
C SER A 246 3.30 1.97 23.22
N ASP A 247 3.97 3.10 23.39
CA ASP A 247 3.42 4.28 24.05
C ASP A 247 2.21 4.84 23.28
N LEU A 248 2.30 4.90 21.95
CA LEU A 248 1.19 5.36 21.11
C LEU A 248 -0.04 4.42 21.25
N LEU A 249 0.18 3.11 21.19
CA LEU A 249 -0.90 2.12 21.28
C LEU A 249 -1.54 2.07 22.67
N ASN A 250 -0.76 2.29 23.74
CA ASN A 250 -1.30 2.36 25.10
C ASN A 250 -2.19 3.59 25.29
N LYS A 251 -1.76 4.76 24.80
CA LYS A 251 -2.58 5.97 24.80
C LYS A 251 -3.93 5.78 24.10
N TYR A 252 -3.93 5.00 23.01
CA TYR A 252 -5.16 4.68 22.27
C TYR A 252 -6.10 3.76 23.06
N LYS A 253 -5.56 2.78 23.81
CA LYS A 253 -6.36 1.85 24.63
C LYS A 253 -7.00 2.51 25.85
N ASP A 254 -6.33 3.51 26.42
CA ASP A 254 -6.80 4.20 27.62
C ASP A 254 -7.88 5.27 27.33
N GLY A 255 -8.44 5.28 26.10
CA GLY A 255 -9.48 6.24 25.71
C GLY A 255 -8.96 7.65 25.56
N GLY A 256 -7.67 7.83 25.28
CA GLY A 256 -7.11 9.14 24.96
C GLY A 256 -7.86 9.74 23.79
N GLU A 257 -8.59 10.83 24.05
CA GLU A 257 -9.17 11.65 23.00
C GLU A 257 -8.08 11.98 21.98
N TYR A 258 -8.44 11.97 20.69
CA TYR A 258 -7.60 12.58 19.68
C TYR A 258 -7.30 13.99 20.21
N GLU A 259 -6.03 14.31 20.47
CA GLU A 259 -5.63 15.68 20.23
C GLU A 259 -5.83 15.83 18.73
N ASP A 260 -7.02 16.27 18.36
CA ASP A 260 -7.33 16.75 17.03
C ASP A 260 -6.44 17.98 16.90
N PHE A 261 -5.20 17.76 16.46
CA PHE A 261 -4.17 18.79 16.35
C PHE A 261 -4.45 19.66 15.13
N ASN A 262 -5.66 20.24 15.10
CA ASN A 262 -5.97 21.41 14.33
C ASN A 262 -5.59 22.63 15.18
N ASP A 263 -4.30 22.99 15.14
CA ASP A 263 -3.82 24.34 15.39
C ASP A 263 -2.79 24.75 14.32
#